data_AF-A0A1E4B574-F1
#
_entry.id   AF-A0A1E4B574-F1
#
_cell.length_a   1.000
_cell.length_b   1.000
_cell.length_c   1.000
_cell.angle_alpha   90.00
_cell.angle_beta   90.00
_cell.angle_gamma   90.00
#
_symmetry.space_group_name_H-M   'P 1'
#
loop_
_entity.id
_entity.type
_entity.pdbx_description
1 polymer ?
#
loop_
_entity_poly.entity_id
_entity_poly.type
_entity_poly.pdbx_seq_one_letter_code
_entity_poly.pdbx_strand_id
1 'polypeptide(L)'
;MLHLPIERLAELVEGGATSAEREHLSGCAACTRELEACRRLAALAADERRRIAPPLTSWESLGDRLRAEGLMAPVARRRRAPHHLAVDFLRRAAAVAVFVGGGAVLGRMSAGMTVADAVAFRAPSAAPGAGFEAPAGGVLAANNGAGFASTQDALAAIEEAQRQYALAANWLASNDTSSGAMAPEQYRTRLAALDRTAETMQQAMRDAPSDPYINQYYLATLSAREQTLRRLGTALPVGSKLGRF
;
A
#
# COMPACT_ATOMS: atom_id res chain seq x y z
N MET A 1 0.03 -34.19 29.36
CA MET A 1 0.78 -33.62 28.21
C MET A 1 0.24 -32.23 27.95
N LEU A 2 1.09 -31.25 27.66
CA LEU A 2 0.66 -29.88 27.34
C LEU A 2 0.13 -29.86 25.89
N HIS A 3 -1.04 -29.26 25.70
CA HIS A 3 -1.65 -29.07 24.38
C HIS A 3 -0.99 -27.90 23.64
N LEU A 4 -1.06 -27.91 22.30
CA LEU A 4 -0.68 -26.74 21.52
C LEU A 4 -1.67 -25.58 21.76
N PRO A 5 -1.19 -24.33 21.81
CA PRO A 5 -2.07 -23.17 21.87
C PRO A 5 -2.88 -23.04 20.58
N ILE A 6 -4.08 -22.47 20.68
CA ILE A 6 -5.04 -22.39 19.57
C ILE A 6 -4.50 -21.55 18.41
N GLU A 7 -3.74 -20.51 18.71
CA GLU A 7 -3.08 -19.65 17.73
C GLU A 7 -2.10 -20.46 16.88
N ARG A 8 -1.35 -21.37 17.53
CA ARG A 8 -0.43 -22.24 16.80
C ARG A 8 -1.18 -23.23 15.93
N LEU A 9 -2.29 -23.81 16.40
CA LEU A 9 -3.13 -24.70 15.59
C LEU A 9 -3.72 -23.98 14.37
N ALA A 10 -4.08 -22.71 14.51
CA ALA A 10 -4.53 -21.89 13.38
C ALA A 10 -3.41 -21.65 12.37
N GLU A 11 -2.19 -21.31 12.82
CA GLU A 11 -1.02 -21.15 11.95
C GLU A 11 -0.68 -22.44 11.16
N LEU A 12 -0.91 -23.61 11.75
CA LEU A 12 -0.66 -24.90 11.09
C LEU A 12 -1.54 -25.15 9.87
N VAL A 13 -2.70 -24.48 9.76
CA VAL A 13 -3.59 -24.60 8.60
C VAL A 13 -2.90 -24.09 7.33
N GLU A 14 -2.10 -23.03 7.44
CA GLU A 14 -1.45 -22.37 6.30
C GLU A 14 0.07 -22.64 6.25
N GLY A 15 0.74 -22.68 7.40
CA GLY A 15 2.20 -22.75 7.52
C GLY A 15 2.79 -24.17 7.64
N GLY A 16 1.94 -25.19 7.84
CA GLY A 16 2.35 -26.58 8.00
C GLY A 16 3.02 -26.91 9.35
N ALA A 17 3.02 -28.20 9.70
CA ALA A 17 3.53 -28.69 10.99
C ALA A 17 5.00 -29.12 10.95
N THR A 18 5.74 -28.75 11.99
CA THR A 18 7.09 -29.26 12.24
C THR A 18 7.05 -30.76 12.59
N SER A 19 8.21 -31.43 12.61
CA SER A 19 8.29 -32.86 12.97
C SER A 19 7.74 -33.14 14.38
N ALA A 20 8.10 -32.33 15.37
CA ALA A 20 7.64 -32.48 16.75
C ALA A 20 6.12 -32.27 16.89
N GLU A 21 5.56 -31.32 16.14
CA GLU A 21 4.11 -31.07 16.15
C GLU A 21 3.34 -32.20 15.47
N ARG A 22 3.89 -32.82 14.43
CA ARG A 22 3.28 -34.01 13.79
C ARG A 22 3.25 -35.21 14.74
N GLU A 23 4.33 -35.42 15.48
CA GLU A 23 4.39 -36.46 16.51
C GLU A 23 3.35 -36.21 17.61
N HIS A 24 3.25 -34.96 18.09
CA HIS A 24 2.21 -34.59 19.06
C HIS A 24 0.78 -34.81 18.52
N LEU A 25 0.49 -34.36 17.29
CA LEU A 25 -0.83 -34.51 16.68
C LEU A 25 -1.20 -36.00 16.50
N SER A 26 -0.23 -36.86 16.21
CA SER A 26 -0.48 -38.31 16.12
C SER A 26 -0.89 -38.94 17.46
N GLY A 27 -0.47 -38.36 18.58
CA GLY A 27 -0.79 -38.84 19.94
C GLY A 27 -1.92 -38.08 20.65
N CYS A 28 -2.35 -36.92 20.14
CA CYS A 28 -3.30 -36.04 20.82
C CYS A 28 -4.60 -35.83 20.00
N ALA A 29 -5.65 -36.56 20.37
CA ALA A 29 -6.96 -36.44 19.73
C ALA A 29 -7.60 -35.05 19.90
N ALA A 30 -7.37 -34.37 21.03
CA ALA A 30 -7.92 -33.04 21.27
C ALA A 30 -7.34 -32.01 20.28
N CYS A 31 -6.02 -31.92 20.17
CA CYS A 31 -5.37 -30.98 19.23
C CYS A 31 -5.69 -31.32 17.76
N THR A 32 -5.86 -32.60 17.43
CA THR A 32 -6.29 -33.00 16.07
C THR A 32 -7.70 -32.51 15.75
N ARG A 33 -8.66 -32.67 16.69
CA ARG A 33 -10.03 -32.17 16.51
C ARG A 33 -10.08 -30.64 16.34
N GLU A 34 -9.30 -29.92 17.13
CA GLU A 34 -9.22 -28.46 17.03
C GLU A 34 -8.60 -28.02 15.69
N LEU A 35 -7.52 -28.67 15.25
CA LEU A 35 -6.92 -28.39 13.93
C LEU A 35 -7.90 -28.65 12.78
N GLU A 36 -8.67 -29.72 12.86
CA GLU A 36 -9.74 -30.00 11.89
C GLU A 36 -10.85 -28.95 11.92
N ALA A 37 -11.22 -28.44 13.10
CA ALA A 37 -12.18 -27.35 13.22
C ALA A 37 -11.67 -26.07 12.54
N CYS A 38 -10.40 -25.70 12.78
CA CYS A 38 -9.75 -24.57 12.09
C CYS A 38 -9.76 -24.76 10.56
N ARG A 39 -9.44 -25.98 10.07
CA ARG A 39 -9.46 -26.29 8.63
C ARG A 39 -10.86 -26.17 8.02
N ARG A 40 -11.91 -26.63 8.72
CA ARG A 40 -13.30 -26.50 8.24
C ARG A 40 -13.73 -25.04 8.14
N LEU A 41 -13.38 -24.22 9.14
CA LEU A 41 -13.66 -22.78 9.11
C LEU A 41 -12.96 -22.08 7.95
N ALA A 42 -11.68 -22.38 7.72
CA ALA A 42 -10.93 -21.84 6.60
C ALA A 42 -11.54 -22.24 5.23
N ALA A 43 -11.99 -23.49 5.10
CA ALA A 43 -12.65 -23.98 3.89
C ALA A 43 -14.00 -23.27 3.64
N LEU A 44 -14.83 -23.10 4.67
CA LEU A 44 -16.09 -22.36 4.58
C LEU A 44 -15.86 -20.90 4.16
N ALA A 45 -14.89 -20.22 4.78
CA ALA A 45 -14.54 -18.85 4.42
C ALA A 45 -13.99 -18.73 2.99
N ALA A 46 -13.24 -19.73 2.52
CA ALA A 46 -12.78 -19.79 1.13
C ALA A 46 -13.94 -20.03 0.14
N ASP A 47 -14.92 -20.85 0.51
CA ASP A 47 -16.09 -21.10 -0.33
C ASP A 47 -17.00 -19.87 -0.45
N GLU A 48 -17.27 -19.22 0.68
CA GLU A 48 -18.09 -18.01 0.71
C GLU A 48 -17.46 -16.88 -0.12
N ARG A 49 -16.14 -16.72 -0.03
CA ARG A 49 -15.40 -15.77 -0.87
C ARG A 49 -15.56 -16.03 -2.37
N ARG A 50 -15.67 -17.29 -2.79
CA ARG A 50 -15.92 -17.62 -4.22
C ARG A 50 -17.36 -17.34 -4.65
N ARG A 51 -18.33 -17.44 -3.73
CA ARG A 51 -19.76 -17.23 -4.03
C ARG A 51 -20.12 -15.77 -4.20
N ILE A 52 -19.55 -14.87 -3.40
CA ILE A 52 -19.92 -13.45 -3.39
C ILE A 52 -19.42 -12.73 -4.66
N ALA A 53 -18.17 -12.97 -5.07
CA ALA A 53 -17.61 -12.60 -6.37
C ALA A 53 -16.15 -13.10 -6.43
N PRO A 54 -15.61 -13.46 -7.61
CA PRO A 54 -14.16 -13.67 -7.75
C PRO A 54 -13.40 -12.41 -7.27
N PRO A 55 -12.35 -12.56 -6.45
CA PRO A 55 -11.61 -11.39 -5.99
C PRO A 55 -11.01 -10.65 -7.19
N LEU A 56 -11.27 -9.33 -7.27
CA LEU A 56 -10.80 -8.47 -8.38
C LEU A 56 -9.27 -8.47 -8.52
N THR A 57 -8.56 -8.79 -7.43
CA THR A 57 -7.11 -9.00 -7.39
C THR A 57 -6.77 -10.10 -6.40
N SER A 58 -5.72 -10.87 -6.68
CA SER A 58 -5.13 -11.81 -5.71
C SER A 58 -3.95 -11.16 -5.00
N TRP A 59 -3.72 -11.52 -3.73
CA TRP A 59 -2.58 -11.01 -2.97
C TRP A 59 -1.25 -11.34 -3.65
N GLU A 60 -1.16 -12.47 -4.35
CA GLU A 60 0.01 -12.87 -5.13
C GLU A 60 0.30 -11.85 -6.23
N SER A 61 -0.73 -11.48 -7.01
CA SER A 61 -0.59 -10.48 -8.08
C SER A 61 -0.23 -9.10 -7.52
N LEU A 62 -0.80 -8.72 -6.38
CA LEU A 62 -0.54 -7.45 -5.73
C LEU A 62 0.87 -7.42 -5.12
N GLY A 63 1.27 -8.50 -4.45
CA GLY A 63 2.58 -8.65 -3.84
C GLY A 63 3.72 -8.68 -4.85
N ASP A 64 3.50 -9.25 -6.03
CA ASP A 64 4.45 -9.20 -7.13
C ASP A 64 4.65 -7.77 -7.64
N ARG A 65 3.55 -7.02 -7.83
CA ARG A 65 3.63 -5.60 -8.20
C ARG A 65 4.28 -4.76 -7.12
N LEU A 66 3.91 -4.94 -5.85
CA LEU A 66 4.49 -4.19 -4.73
C LEU A 66 5.99 -4.48 -4.56
N ARG A 67 6.45 -5.71 -4.85
CA ARG A 67 7.89 -6.05 -4.91
C ARG A 67 8.57 -5.41 -6.10
N ALA A 68 7.94 -5.40 -7.27
CA ALA A 68 8.47 -4.75 -8.47
C ALA A 68 8.59 -3.22 -8.29
N GLU A 69 7.64 -2.62 -7.56
CA GLU A 69 7.62 -1.20 -7.19
C GLU A 69 8.54 -0.87 -6.00
N GLY A 70 9.22 -1.86 -5.41
CA GLY A 70 10.14 -1.65 -4.29
C GLY A 70 9.47 -1.29 -2.96
N LEU A 71 8.14 -1.40 -2.88
CA LEU A 71 7.34 -1.06 -1.69
C LEU A 71 7.35 -2.18 -0.63
N MET A 72 7.80 -3.39 -1.00
CA MET A 72 8.03 -4.50 -0.07
C MET A 72 9.51 -4.87 0.00
N ALA A 73 10.07 -4.81 1.20
CA ALA A 73 11.39 -5.38 1.45
C ALA A 73 11.35 -6.90 1.29
N PRO A 74 12.33 -7.53 0.61
CA PRO A 74 12.43 -8.98 0.60
C PRO A 74 12.58 -9.46 2.04
N VAL A 75 11.70 -10.35 2.49
CA VAL A 75 11.83 -10.98 3.81
C VAL A 75 13.10 -11.82 3.76
N ALA A 76 14.21 -11.24 4.22
CA ALA A 76 15.45 -11.95 4.37
C ALA A 76 15.21 -13.06 5.41
N ARG A 77 15.07 -14.30 4.92
CA ARG A 77 15.14 -15.49 5.77
C ARG A 77 16.48 -15.41 6.50
N ARG A 78 16.46 -14.98 7.77
CA ARG A 78 17.63 -15.04 8.65
C ARG A 78 18.02 -16.51 8.79
N ARG A 79 18.88 -17.00 7.91
CA ARG A 79 19.70 -18.17 8.21
C ARG A 79 20.55 -17.77 9.40
N ARG A 80 20.22 -18.29 10.58
CA ARG A 80 21.14 -18.24 11.74
C ARG A 80 22.38 -19.02 11.33
N ALA A 81 23.40 -18.31 10.87
CA ALA A 81 24.72 -18.88 10.64
C ALA A 81 25.42 -19.00 12.02
N PRO A 82 26.05 -20.15 12.35
CA PRO A 82 26.71 -20.34 13.63
C PRO A 82 28.13 -19.77 13.55
N HIS A 83 28.28 -18.44 13.59
CA HIS A 83 29.61 -17.78 13.57
C HIS A 83 29.95 -17.01 14.85
N HIS A 84 29.12 -17.09 15.89
CA HIS A 84 29.26 -16.24 17.09
C HIS A 84 30.25 -16.74 18.16
N LEU A 85 30.95 -17.86 17.99
CA LEU A 85 31.88 -18.34 19.02
C LEU A 85 33.37 -18.08 18.72
N ALA A 86 33.73 -17.72 17.48
CA ALA A 86 35.15 -17.58 17.09
C ALA A 86 35.64 -16.12 16.92
N VAL A 87 34.75 -15.12 16.84
CA VAL A 87 35.13 -13.73 16.47
C VAL A 87 35.24 -12.80 17.69
N ASP A 88 34.66 -13.18 18.84
CA ASP A 88 34.62 -12.31 20.02
C ASP A 88 35.93 -12.28 20.82
N PHE A 89 36.80 -13.29 20.68
CA PHE A 89 38.11 -13.31 21.35
C PHE A 89 39.15 -12.41 20.68
N LEU A 90 39.05 -12.19 19.36
CA LEU A 90 40.03 -11.38 18.62
C LEU A 90 39.71 -9.86 18.68
N ARG A 91 38.44 -9.50 18.90
CA ARG A 91 37.98 -8.10 18.92
C ARG A 91 38.27 -7.37 20.25
N ARG A 92 38.49 -8.10 21.35
CA ARG A 92 38.81 -7.53 22.67
C ARG A 92 40.27 -7.07 22.80
N ALA A 93 41.19 -7.59 21.99
CA ALA A 93 42.61 -7.18 22.02
C ALA A 93 42.88 -5.89 21.24
N ALA A 94 42.14 -5.62 20.16
CA ALA A 94 42.35 -4.44 19.30
C ALA A 94 41.72 -3.14 19.86
N ALA A 95 40.69 -3.25 20.70
CA ALA A 95 39.96 -2.10 21.23
C ALA A 95 40.75 -1.29 22.28
N VAL A 96 41.69 -1.90 23.01
CA VAL A 96 42.50 -1.21 24.04
C VAL A 96 43.65 -0.42 23.40
N ALA A 97 44.21 -0.89 22.29
CA ALA A 97 45.33 -0.22 21.62
C ALA A 97 44.90 1.02 20.81
N VAL A 98 43.69 1.01 20.22
CA VAL A 98 43.19 2.13 19.39
C VAL A 98 42.58 3.25 20.25
N PHE A 99 41.96 2.93 21.39
CA PHE A 99 41.32 3.94 22.26
C PHE A 99 42.31 4.78 23.07
N VAL A 100 43.53 4.29 23.33
CA VAL A 100 44.54 5.03 24.09
C VAL A 100 45.48 5.84 23.17
N GLY A 101 45.62 5.48 21.89
CA GLY A 101 46.60 6.10 21.00
C GLY A 101 46.08 7.03 19.89
N GLY A 102 44.86 6.84 19.37
CA GLY A 102 44.56 7.32 18.00
C GLY A 102 43.49 8.41 17.80
N GLY A 103 42.56 8.61 18.74
CA GLY A 103 41.33 9.37 18.43
C GLY A 103 41.27 10.83 18.87
N ALA A 104 42.23 11.31 19.67
CA ALA A 104 42.11 12.58 20.38
C ALA A 104 42.67 13.81 19.63
N VAL A 105 43.33 13.65 18.48
CA VAL A 105 44.18 14.73 17.91
C VAL A 105 43.78 15.21 16.50
N LEU A 106 42.98 14.48 15.71
CA LEU A 106 42.77 14.84 14.29
C LEU A 106 41.34 15.22 13.85
N GLY A 107 40.33 15.13 14.72
CA GLY A 107 38.95 15.57 14.41
C GLY A 107 38.56 16.93 14.99
N ARG A 108 39.39 17.54 15.84
CA ARG A 108 38.99 18.66 16.72
C ARG A 108 39.64 20.00 16.36
N MET A 109 39.61 20.36 15.07
CA MET A 109 39.85 21.75 14.63
C MET A 109 38.76 22.33 13.71
N SER A 110 37.64 21.63 13.44
CA SER A 110 36.59 22.14 12.54
C SER A 110 35.26 22.53 13.20
N ALA A 111 35.09 22.38 14.51
CA ALA A 111 33.86 22.81 15.19
C ALA A 111 34.16 23.26 16.62
N GLY A 112 34.30 24.58 16.80
CA GLY A 112 34.56 25.21 18.10
C GLY A 112 33.40 25.08 19.07
N MET A 113 33.31 23.95 19.77
CA MET A 113 32.41 23.73 20.91
C MET A 113 33.17 23.29 22.17
N THR A 114 32.77 23.82 23.32
CA THR A 114 33.33 23.52 24.65
C THR A 114 32.71 22.25 25.25
N VAL A 115 33.47 21.56 26.09
CA VAL A 115 33.21 20.18 26.58
C VAL A 115 32.06 20.09 27.59
N ALA A 116 31.51 21.21 28.06
CA ALA A 116 30.52 21.23 29.13
C ALA A 116 29.10 20.81 28.69
N ASP A 117 28.73 20.96 27.41
CA ASP A 117 27.38 20.61 26.91
C ASP A 117 27.24 19.16 26.44
N ALA A 118 28.33 18.40 26.33
CA ALA A 118 28.30 17.03 25.79
C ALA A 118 27.91 15.94 26.84
N VAL A 119 27.77 16.29 28.12
CA VAL A 119 27.58 15.31 29.22
C VAL A 119 26.19 15.41 29.87
N ALA A 120 25.30 16.29 29.41
CA ALA A 120 23.94 16.40 29.94
C ALA A 120 22.90 15.65 29.08
N PHE A 121 23.02 14.33 28.93
CA PHE A 121 21.89 13.51 28.46
C PHE A 121 21.04 13.06 29.65
N ARG A 122 20.30 14.01 30.23
CA ARG A 122 19.14 13.76 31.09
C ARG A 122 17.93 13.58 30.16
N ALA A 123 17.26 12.44 30.25
CA ALA A 123 16.01 12.17 29.55
C ALA A 123 14.94 13.22 29.90
N PRO A 124 14.20 13.79 28.94
CA PRO A 124 13.01 14.55 29.26
C PRO A 124 11.74 13.72 29.03
N SER A 125 11.02 13.59 30.13
CA SER A 125 9.60 13.30 30.23
C SER A 125 8.74 14.40 29.56
N ALA A 126 7.47 14.06 29.37
CA ALA A 126 6.34 14.80 28.80
C ALA A 126 6.24 16.35 28.98
N ALA A 127 5.81 16.98 27.86
CA ALA A 127 4.98 18.19 27.67
C ALA A 127 5.54 19.60 28.04
N PRO A 128 4.90 20.71 27.63
CA PRO A 128 4.58 21.15 26.26
C PRO A 128 5.05 22.60 25.97
N GLY A 129 5.15 22.97 24.69
CA GLY A 129 5.02 24.37 24.23
C GLY A 129 6.30 25.18 24.05
N ALA A 130 6.85 25.17 22.83
CA ALA A 130 7.51 26.32 22.22
C ALA A 130 7.61 26.05 20.71
N GLY A 131 6.97 26.90 19.91
CA GLY A 131 6.81 26.73 18.48
C GLY A 131 8.13 26.74 17.73
N PHE A 132 8.28 25.75 16.85
CA PHE A 132 9.10 25.87 15.65
C PHE A 132 8.15 25.80 14.46
N GLU A 133 7.99 26.93 13.76
CA GLU A 133 7.40 26.97 12.42
C GLU A 133 8.26 26.12 11.49
N ALA A 134 7.72 24.98 11.08
CA ALA A 134 8.24 24.21 9.96
C ALA A 134 7.65 24.79 8.66
N PRO A 135 8.46 24.98 7.60
CA PRO A 135 7.98 25.54 6.34
C PRO A 135 6.90 24.64 5.73
N ALA A 136 5.74 25.22 5.49
CA ALA A 136 4.63 24.62 4.76
C ALA A 136 5.05 24.38 3.30
N GLY A 137 5.25 23.12 2.93
CA GLY A 137 5.69 22.80 1.56
C GLY A 137 5.92 21.31 1.34
N GLY A 138 4.96 20.48 1.71
CA GLY A 138 5.03 19.04 1.50
C GLY A 138 3.91 18.32 2.22
N VAL A 139 2.68 18.45 1.71
CA VAL A 139 1.60 17.56 2.14
C VAL A 139 1.92 16.19 1.55
N LEU A 140 2.68 15.39 2.30
CA LEU A 140 2.61 13.94 2.13
C LEU A 140 1.14 13.58 2.31
N ALA A 141 0.54 12.88 1.35
CA ALA A 141 -0.80 12.35 1.47
C ALA A 141 -0.83 11.41 2.67
N ALA A 142 -1.14 11.96 3.83
CA ALA A 142 -1.24 11.20 5.05
C ALA A 142 -2.46 10.32 4.89
N ASN A 143 -2.27 9.01 4.87
CA ASN A 143 -3.34 8.04 4.94
C ASN A 143 -3.86 7.99 6.39
N ASN A 144 -4.25 9.15 6.91
CA ASN A 144 -4.87 9.32 8.21
C ASN A 144 -6.34 8.99 8.04
N GLY A 145 -6.62 7.71 7.75
CA GLY A 145 -7.98 7.18 7.76
C GLY A 145 -8.49 7.18 9.20
N ALA A 146 -8.94 8.34 9.69
CA ALA A 146 -9.86 8.37 10.81
C ALA A 146 -11.02 7.44 10.45
N GLY A 147 -11.30 6.45 11.31
CA GLY A 147 -12.46 5.58 11.10
C GLY A 147 -13.73 6.41 10.97
N PHE A 148 -14.62 6.01 10.07
CA PHE A 148 -15.90 6.70 9.89
C PHE A 148 -16.84 6.39 11.06
N ALA A 149 -17.49 7.41 11.61
CA ALA A 149 -18.45 7.24 12.70
C ALA A 149 -19.80 6.67 12.20
N SER A 150 -20.11 6.83 10.91
CA SER A 150 -21.31 6.30 10.27
C SER A 150 -21.10 6.03 8.77
N THR A 151 -22.02 5.26 8.16
CA THR A 151 -22.07 5.05 6.71
C THR A 151 -22.24 6.36 5.95
N GLN A 152 -23.03 7.29 6.49
CA GLN A 152 -23.25 8.60 5.87
C GLN A 152 -21.97 9.43 5.83
N ASP A 153 -21.16 9.38 6.89
CA ASP A 153 -19.85 10.06 6.92
C ASP A 153 -18.89 9.47 5.88
N ALA A 154 -18.90 8.14 5.70
CA ALA A 154 -18.09 7.48 4.68
C ALA A 154 -18.51 7.89 3.25
N LEU A 155 -19.82 7.97 2.98
CA LEU A 155 -20.33 8.44 1.69
C LEU A 155 -19.97 9.90 1.43
N ALA A 156 -20.11 10.77 2.43
CA ALA A 156 -19.72 12.18 2.31
C ALA A 156 -18.21 12.34 2.05
N ALA A 157 -17.37 11.52 2.70
CA ALA A 157 -15.93 11.50 2.46
C ALA A 157 -15.58 11.03 1.04
N ILE A 158 -16.30 10.04 0.50
CA ILE A 158 -16.13 9.59 -0.88
C ILE A 158 -16.49 10.70 -1.86
N GLU A 159 -17.63 11.38 -1.67
CA GLU A 159 -18.05 12.49 -2.53
C GLU A 159 -17.04 13.64 -2.51
N GLU A 160 -16.52 13.98 -1.33
CA GLU A 160 -15.50 15.01 -1.19
C GLU A 160 -14.19 14.60 -1.89
N ALA A 161 -13.74 13.35 -1.72
CA ALA A 161 -12.56 12.84 -2.41
C ALA A 161 -12.74 12.86 -3.94
N GLN A 162 -13.94 12.53 -4.44
CA GLN A 162 -14.26 12.62 -5.87
C GLN A 162 -14.21 14.08 -6.37
N ARG A 163 -14.75 15.04 -5.61
CA ARG A 163 -14.65 16.47 -5.93
C ARG A 163 -13.20 16.93 -5.97
N GLN A 164 -12.40 16.58 -4.96
CA GLN A 164 -10.99 16.92 -4.88
C GLN A 164 -10.19 16.34 -6.05
N TYR A 165 -10.44 15.08 -6.40
CA TYR A 165 -9.84 14.45 -7.56
C TYR A 165 -10.21 15.19 -8.85
N ALA A 166 -11.48 15.51 -9.06
CA ALA A 166 -11.94 16.25 -10.24
C ALA A 166 -11.29 17.64 -10.35
N LEU A 167 -11.18 18.36 -9.22
CA LEU A 167 -10.50 19.65 -9.17
C LEU A 167 -9.00 19.52 -9.50
N ALA A 168 -8.32 18.56 -8.88
CA ALA A 168 -6.91 18.29 -9.15
C ALA A 168 -6.68 17.91 -10.63
N ALA A 169 -7.50 17.02 -11.17
CA ALA A 169 -7.42 16.60 -12.58
C ALA A 169 -7.64 17.78 -13.54
N ASN A 170 -8.57 18.69 -13.24
CA ASN A 170 -8.79 19.90 -14.03
C ASN A 170 -7.62 20.89 -13.92
N TRP A 171 -7.06 21.07 -12.72
CA TRP A 171 -5.88 21.90 -12.53
C TRP A 171 -4.68 21.33 -13.31
N LEU A 172 -4.43 20.02 -13.22
CA LEU A 172 -3.40 19.34 -14.01
C LEU A 172 -3.65 19.54 -15.50
N ALA A 173 -4.86 19.31 -15.99
CA ALA A 173 -5.18 19.50 -17.41
C ALA A 173 -4.98 20.94 -17.92
N SER A 174 -5.05 21.94 -17.04
CA SER A 174 -4.90 23.35 -17.39
C SER A 174 -3.48 23.87 -17.26
N ASN A 175 -2.68 23.28 -16.36
CA ASN A 175 -1.33 23.74 -16.01
C ASN A 175 -0.22 22.81 -16.54
N ASP A 176 -0.55 21.56 -16.88
CA ASP A 176 0.38 20.63 -17.51
C ASP A 176 0.44 20.88 -19.02
N THR A 177 1.31 21.81 -19.40
CA THR A 177 1.65 22.08 -20.81
C THR A 177 2.58 21.02 -21.41
N SER A 178 3.19 20.15 -20.59
CA SER A 178 4.04 19.04 -21.06
C SER A 178 3.22 17.89 -21.63
N SER A 179 2.00 17.70 -21.12
CA SER A 179 0.96 16.82 -21.67
C SER A 179 0.16 17.45 -22.83
N GLY A 180 0.44 18.71 -23.19
CA GLY A 180 -0.25 19.44 -24.27
C GLY A 180 -0.12 18.79 -25.65
N ALA A 181 0.81 17.85 -25.80
CA ALA A 181 0.96 16.99 -26.97
C ALA A 181 0.63 15.52 -26.65
N MET A 182 -0.41 15.24 -25.84
CA MET A 182 -1.06 13.92 -25.90
C MET A 182 -1.34 13.62 -27.37
N ALA A 183 -0.63 12.66 -27.95
CA ALA A 183 -0.76 12.34 -29.36
C ALA A 183 -2.24 12.07 -29.66
N PRO A 184 -2.79 12.50 -30.82
CA PRO A 184 -4.17 12.18 -31.20
C PRO A 184 -4.57 10.72 -31.00
N GLU A 185 -3.60 9.80 -31.08
CA GLU A 185 -3.74 8.37 -30.77
C GLU A 185 -4.10 8.06 -29.30
N GLN A 186 -3.59 8.81 -28.32
CA GLN A 186 -3.93 8.61 -26.91
C GLN A 186 -5.38 9.00 -26.63
N TYR A 187 -5.86 10.07 -27.26
CA TYR A 187 -7.28 10.45 -27.21
C TYR A 187 -8.18 9.41 -27.90
N ARG A 188 -7.78 8.86 -29.05
CA ARG A 188 -8.49 7.77 -29.74
C ARG A 188 -8.54 6.51 -28.87
N THR A 189 -7.42 6.14 -28.26
CA THR A 189 -7.33 4.99 -27.34
C THR A 189 -8.25 5.17 -26.13
N ARG A 190 -8.25 6.37 -25.54
CA ARG A 190 -9.16 6.72 -24.44
C ARG A 190 -10.62 6.66 -24.88
N LEU A 191 -10.95 7.15 -26.07
CA LEU A 191 -12.31 7.11 -26.59
C LEU A 191 -12.79 5.66 -26.76
N ALA A 192 -11.98 4.80 -27.39
CA ALA A 192 -12.29 3.38 -27.54
C ALA A 192 -12.41 2.62 -26.20
N ALA A 193 -11.69 3.06 -25.17
CA ALA A 193 -11.88 2.53 -23.82
C ALA A 193 -13.21 3.00 -23.19
N LEU A 194 -13.56 4.28 -23.34
CA LEU A 194 -14.82 4.84 -22.84
C LEU A 194 -16.04 4.22 -23.54
N ASP A 195 -15.94 3.92 -24.84
CA ASP A 195 -17.01 3.25 -25.60
C ASP A 195 -17.27 1.84 -25.06
N ARG A 196 -16.22 1.03 -24.84
CA ARG A 196 -16.35 -0.30 -24.22
C ARG A 196 -16.95 -0.25 -22.82
N THR A 197 -16.56 0.76 -22.03
CA THR A 197 -17.14 0.96 -20.69
C THR A 197 -18.62 1.33 -20.79
N ALA A 198 -19.00 2.20 -21.74
CA ALA A 198 -20.40 2.57 -21.95
C ALA A 198 -21.25 1.37 -22.36
N GLU A 199 -20.76 0.50 -23.26
CA GLU A 199 -21.42 -0.75 -23.63
C GLU A 199 -21.62 -1.68 -22.42
N THR A 200 -20.58 -1.83 -21.59
CA THR A 200 -20.64 -2.65 -20.37
C THR A 200 -21.66 -2.09 -19.38
N MET A 201 -21.69 -0.76 -19.20
CA MET A 201 -22.65 -0.10 -18.31
C MET A 201 -24.09 -0.15 -18.85
N GLN A 202 -24.28 -0.12 -20.17
CA GLN A 202 -25.60 -0.35 -20.77
C GLN A 202 -26.09 -1.77 -20.48
N GLN A 203 -25.22 -2.77 -20.54
CA GLN A 203 -25.58 -4.14 -20.18
C GLN A 203 -25.95 -4.22 -18.68
N ALA A 204 -25.14 -3.64 -17.80
CA ALA A 204 -25.43 -3.58 -16.37
C ALA A 204 -26.77 -2.87 -16.07
N MET A 205 -27.10 -1.82 -16.81
CA MET A 205 -28.37 -1.09 -16.69
C MET A 205 -29.58 -1.93 -17.15
N ARG A 206 -29.40 -2.80 -18.15
CA ARG A 206 -30.46 -3.75 -18.55
C ARG A 206 -30.71 -4.79 -17.46
N ASP A 207 -29.64 -5.23 -16.79
CA ASP A 207 -29.71 -6.25 -15.75
C ASP A 207 -30.25 -5.67 -14.42
N ALA A 208 -29.99 -4.38 -14.14
CA ALA A 208 -30.42 -3.68 -12.92
C ALA A 208 -30.92 -2.24 -13.22
N PRO A 209 -32.10 -2.07 -13.83
CA PRO A 209 -32.58 -0.77 -14.32
C PRO A 209 -32.92 0.24 -13.23
N SER A 210 -33.22 -0.24 -12.01
CA SER A 210 -33.57 0.60 -10.87
C SER A 210 -32.38 0.95 -9.97
N ASP A 211 -31.16 0.55 -10.32
CA ASP A 211 -29.97 0.88 -9.54
C ASP A 211 -29.51 2.32 -9.84
N PRO A 212 -29.55 3.24 -8.85
CA PRO A 212 -29.15 4.62 -9.05
C PRO A 212 -27.65 4.78 -9.32
N TYR A 213 -26.79 3.88 -8.83
CA TYR A 213 -25.35 3.97 -9.02
C TYR A 213 -24.96 3.60 -10.45
N ILE A 214 -25.54 2.54 -11.02
CA ILE A 214 -25.27 2.13 -12.41
C ILE A 214 -25.65 3.27 -13.37
N ASN A 215 -26.79 3.92 -13.13
CA ASN A 215 -27.20 5.09 -13.90
C ASN A 215 -26.21 6.26 -13.77
N GLN A 216 -25.72 6.54 -12.56
CA GLN A 216 -24.73 7.59 -12.34
C GLN A 216 -23.40 7.29 -13.07
N TYR A 217 -22.88 6.07 -12.98
CA TYR A 217 -21.64 5.68 -13.64
C TYR A 217 -21.76 5.71 -15.17
N TYR A 218 -22.92 5.33 -15.71
CA TYR A 218 -23.18 5.44 -17.14
C TYR A 218 -23.13 6.91 -17.61
N LEU A 219 -23.83 7.81 -16.92
CA LEU A 219 -23.83 9.24 -17.26
C LEU A 219 -22.43 9.86 -17.12
N ALA A 220 -21.69 9.49 -16.06
CA ALA A 220 -20.31 9.91 -15.87
C ALA A 220 -19.43 9.46 -17.06
N THR A 221 -19.59 8.22 -17.51
CA THR A 221 -18.85 7.67 -18.67
C THR A 221 -19.16 8.45 -19.95
N LEU A 222 -20.43 8.76 -20.21
CA LEU A 222 -20.83 9.56 -21.37
C LEU A 222 -20.25 10.98 -21.31
N SER A 223 -20.30 11.65 -20.16
CA SER A 223 -19.72 13.00 -20.03
C SER A 223 -18.20 13.01 -20.26
N ALA A 224 -17.48 11.99 -19.80
CA ALA A 224 -16.06 11.82 -20.03
C ALA A 224 -15.74 11.61 -21.51
N ARG A 225 -16.61 10.88 -22.24
CA ARG A 225 -16.50 10.68 -23.68
C ARG A 225 -16.62 12.00 -24.44
N GLU A 226 -17.64 12.80 -24.14
CA GLU A 226 -17.85 14.11 -24.77
C GLU A 226 -16.70 15.08 -24.51
N GLN A 227 -16.17 15.11 -23.27
CA GLN A 227 -15.01 15.94 -22.95
C GLN A 227 -13.77 15.51 -23.74
N THR A 228 -13.57 14.20 -23.91
CA THR A 228 -12.46 13.64 -24.70
C THR A 228 -12.59 14.02 -26.17
N LEU A 229 -13.80 13.96 -26.74
CA LEU A 229 -14.07 14.41 -28.12
C LEU A 229 -13.79 15.90 -28.31
N ARG A 230 -14.21 16.75 -27.37
CA ARG A 230 -13.90 18.20 -27.42
C ARG A 230 -12.39 18.46 -27.41
N ARG A 231 -11.64 17.77 -26.55
CA ARG A 231 -10.17 17.90 -26.47
C ARG A 231 -9.48 17.41 -27.74
N LEU A 232 -9.95 16.31 -28.33
CA LEU A 232 -9.44 15.82 -29.61
C LEU A 232 -9.70 16.84 -30.73
N GLY A 233 -10.89 17.44 -30.75
CA GLY A 233 -11.25 18.51 -31.70
C GLY A 233 -10.34 19.74 -31.59
N THR A 234 -9.91 20.12 -30.38
CA THR A 234 -8.96 21.23 -30.17
C THR A 234 -7.50 20.86 -30.47
N ALA A 235 -7.14 19.58 -30.42
CA ALA A 235 -5.78 19.09 -30.68
C ALA A 235 -5.51 18.80 -32.17
N LEU A 236 -6.55 18.63 -32.99
CA LEU A 236 -6.42 18.43 -34.43
C LEU A 236 -6.28 19.78 -35.17
N PRO A 237 -5.34 19.92 -36.13
CA PRO A 237 -5.22 21.13 -36.92
C PRO A 237 -6.46 21.36 -37.81
N VAL A 238 -6.79 22.64 -38.03
CA VAL A 238 -7.95 23.11 -38.82
C VAL A 238 -7.94 22.43 -40.19
N GLY A 239 -8.98 21.64 -40.48
CA GLY A 239 -9.13 20.88 -41.73
C GLY A 239 -9.18 19.36 -41.57
N SER A 240 -8.88 18.83 -40.38
CA SER A 240 -8.96 17.39 -40.10
C SER A 240 -10.40 16.98 -39.75
N LYS A 241 -11.07 16.19 -40.60
CA LYS A 241 -12.38 15.62 -40.26
C LYS A 241 -12.21 14.50 -39.22
N LEU A 242 -12.91 14.59 -38.09
CA LEU A 242 -13.07 13.46 -37.18
C LEU A 242 -13.82 12.35 -37.92
N GLY A 243 -13.11 11.27 -38.26
CA GLY A 243 -13.72 10.04 -38.78
C GLY A 243 -14.73 9.50 -37.76
N ARG A 244 -15.74 8.79 -38.26
CA ARG A 244 -16.83 8.22 -37.48
C ARG A 244 -16.25 7.25 -36.42
N PHE A 245 -16.59 7.47 -35.15
CA PHE A 245 -16.38 6.56 -34.01
C PHE A 245 -17.75 6.15 -33.49
#